data_AF-A0A143G4A2-F1
#
_entry.id   AF-A0A143G4A2-F1
#
_cell.length_a   1.000
_cell.length_b   1.000
_cell.length_c   1.000
_cell.angle_alpha   90.00
_cell.angle_beta   90.00
_cell.angle_gamma   90.00
#
_symmetry.space_group_name_H-M   'P 1'
#
loop_
_entity.id
_entity.type
_entity.pdbx_description
1 polymer ?
#
loop_
_entity_poly.entity_id
_entity_poly.type
_entity_poly.pdbx_seq_one_letter_code
_entity_poly.pdbx_strand_id
1 'polypeptide(L)' 'MDLTEHTETIIFDNIKKVAEEHQLSLLVVYRENPYWLLLPTQNQQQLEMIVQEFNQAFNDDGDLNIAIY' A
#
# COMPACT_ATOMS: atom_id res chain seq x y z
N MET A 1 -0.50 -2.81 22.61
CA MET A 1 0.03 -3.18 21.30
C MET A 1 0.32 -4.66 21.35
N ASP A 2 -0.33 -5.44 20.48
CA ASP A 2 -0.04 -6.86 20.34
C ASP A 2 1.38 -7.04 19.76
N LEU A 3 2.07 -8.14 20.10
CA LEU A 3 3.41 -8.43 19.57
C LEU A 3 3.37 -8.54 18.04
N THR A 4 2.25 -9.04 17.51
CA THR A 4 1.97 -9.13 16.07
C THR A 4 1.92 -7.75 15.43
N GLU A 5 1.11 -6.84 15.98
CA GLU A 5 0.94 -5.46 15.51
C GLU A 5 2.28 -4.68 15.55
N HIS A 6 3.08 -4.89 16.60
CA HIS A 6 4.41 -4.29 16.70
C HIS A 6 5.38 -4.82 15.64
N THR A 7 5.34 -6.13 15.38
CA THR A 7 6.16 -6.78 14.36
C THR A 7 5.77 -6.30 12.96
N GLU A 8 4.47 -6.19 12.66
CA GLU A 8 3.96 -5.66 11.39
C GLU A 8 4.40 -4.21 11.18
N THR A 9 4.36 -3.38 12.21
CA THR A 9 4.84 -2.00 12.16
C THR A 9 6.32 -1.94 11.78
N ILE A 10 7.17 -2.74 12.42
CA ILE A 10 8.60 -2.78 12.12
C ILE A 10 8.84 -3.21 10.66
N ILE A 11 8.13 -4.24 10.19
CA ILE A 11 8.29 -4.72 8.82
C ILE A 11 7.85 -3.64 7.82
N PHE A 12 6.69 -3.02 8.07
CA PHE A 12 6.16 -1.95 7.23
C PHE A 12 7.11 -0.76 7.13
N ASP A 13 7.66 -0.30 8.26
CA ASP A 13 8.63 0.79 8.31
C ASP A 13 9.90 0.48 7.51
N ASN A 14 10.39 -0.76 7.58
CA ASN A 14 11.55 -1.18 6.79
C ASN A 14 11.23 -1.21 5.29
N ILE A 15 10.05 -1.68 4.89
CA ILE A 15 9.62 -1.67 3.49
C ILE A 15 9.49 -0.25 2.96
N LYS A 16 8.90 0.65 3.76
CA LYS A 16 8.78 2.07 3.41
C LYS A 16 10.16 2.70 3.19
N LYS A 17 11.11 2.45 4.09
CA LYS A 17 12.49 2.93 3.96
C LYS A 17 13.15 2.44 2.66
N VAL A 18 13.02 1.15 2.33
CA VAL A 18 13.56 0.58 1.08
C VAL A 18 12.88 1.22 -0.14
N ALA A 19 11.58 1.49 -0.09
CA ALA A 19 10.87 2.15 -1.18
C ALA A 19 11.44 3.55 -1.46
N GLU A 20 11.68 4.33 -0.41
CA GLU A 20 12.27 5.67 -0.50
C GLU A 20 13.70 5.62 -1.07
N GLU A 21 14.54 4.70 -0.57
CA GLU A 21 15.93 4.54 -1.02
C GLU A 21 16.03 4.16 -2.50
N HIS A 22 15.08 3.38 -3.00
CA HIS A 22 15.07 2.87 -4.37
C HIS A 22 14.17 3.65 -5.33
N GLN A 23 13.57 4.77 -4.89
CA GLN A 23 12.59 5.52 -5.68
C GLN A 23 11.49 4.59 -6.20
N LEU A 24 10.82 3.91 -5.28
CA LEU A 24 9.66 3.06 -5.54
C LEU A 24 8.42 3.69 -4.90
N SER A 25 7.27 3.44 -5.49
CA SER A 25 5.97 3.79 -4.92
C SER A 25 5.46 2.61 -4.11
N LEU A 26 5.04 2.85 -2.87
CA LEU A 26 4.42 1.85 -2.01
C LEU A 26 2.90 1.99 -2.09
N LEU A 27 2.24 0.93 -2.55
CA LEU A 27 0.79 0.81 -2.48
C LEU A 27 0.41 -0.22 -1.42
N VAL A 28 -0.60 0.10 -0.62
CA VAL A 28 -1.11 -0.76 0.45
C VAL A 28 -2.56 -1.10 0.16
N VAL A 29 -2.85 -2.38 0.01
CA VAL A 29 -4.22 -2.91 -0.08
C VAL A 29 -4.65 -3.32 1.33
N TYR A 30 -5.64 -2.62 1.88
CA TYR A 30 -6.21 -2.90 3.19
C TYR A 30 -7.33 -3.94 3.09
N ARG A 31 -7.29 -4.87 4.04
CA ARG A 31 -8.22 -6.00 4.28
C ARG A 31 -7.73 -6.68 5.58
N GLU A 32 -8.34 -7.78 5.99
CA GLU A 32 -7.91 -8.50 7.21
C GLU A 32 -6.40 -8.82 7.26
N ASN A 33 -5.75 -9.02 6.11
CA ASN A 33 -4.29 -9.13 5.99
C ASN A 33 -3.78 -8.21 4.87
N PRO A 34 -3.11 -7.09 5.19
CA PRO A 34 -2.74 -6.11 4.18
C PRO A 34 -1.75 -6.67 3.16
N TYR A 35 -1.88 -6.27 1.90
CA TYR A 35 -0.84 -6.51 0.90
C TYR A 35 -0.04 -5.23 0.66
N TRP A 36 1.28 -5.37 0.59
CA TRP A 36 2.20 -4.29 0.29
C TRP A 36 2.82 -4.51 -1.09
N LEU A 37 2.64 -3.54 -1.97
CA LEU A 37 3.08 -3.59 -3.36
C LEU A 37 4.10 -2.49 -3.59
N LEU A 38 5.30 -2.87 -4.06
CA LEU A 38 6.32 -1.94 -4.50
C LEU A 38 6.28 -1.84 -6.02
N LEU A 39 6.09 -0.62 -6.52
CA LEU A 39 6.11 -0.32 -7.94
C LEU A 39 7.30 0.59 -8.27
N PRO A 40 7.91 0.48 -9.47
CA PRO A 40 8.79 1.54 -9.96
C PRO A 40 8.08 2.89 -9.86
N THR A 41 8.78 3.95 -9.46
CA THR A 41 8.18 5.29 -9.42
C THR A 41 7.51 5.60 -10.75
N GLN A 42 6.21 5.80 -10.70
CA GLN A 42 5.41 6.31 -11.81
C GLN A 42 5.13 7.79 -11.59
N ASN A 43 4.62 8.48 -12.62
CA ASN A 43 4.09 9.82 -12.38
C ASN A 43 2.92 9.70 -11.38
N GLN A 44 2.84 10.63 -10.43
CA GLN A 44 1.77 10.75 -9.43
C GLN A 44 0.37 10.53 -10.03
N GLN A 45 0.09 11.08 -11.22
CA GLN A 45 -1.19 10.90 -11.91
C GLN A 45 -1.51 9.44 -12.24
N GLN A 46 -0.50 8.64 -12.58
CA GLN A 46 -0.69 7.21 -12.89
C GLN A 46 -0.97 6.42 -11.61
N LEU A 47 -0.30 6.75 -10.50
CA LEU A 47 -0.57 6.12 -9.20
C LEU A 47 -1.99 6.43 -8.73
N GLU A 48 -2.41 7.69 -8.86
CA GLU A 48 -3.77 8.12 -8.51
C GLU A 48 -4.83 7.40 -9.35
N MET A 49 -4.58 7.26 -10.66
CA MET A 49 -5.47 6.50 -11.54
C MET A 49 -5.55 5.02 -11.14
N ILE A 50 -4.41 4.38 -10.79
CA ILE A 50 -4.42 2.99 -10.29
C ILE A 50 -5.27 2.88 -9.02
N VAL A 51 -5.10 3.80 -8.07
CA VAL A 51 -5.87 3.82 -6.82
C VAL A 51 -7.37 4.00 -7.09
N GLN A 52 -7.72 4.95 -7.97
CA GLN A 52 -9.11 5.24 -8.30
C GLN A 52 -9.79 4.06 -8.98
N GLU A 53 -9.19 3.51 -10.04
CA GLU A 53 -9.75 2.39 -10.79
C GLU A 53 -9.85 1.12 -9.93
N PHE A 54 -8.84 0.85 -9.08
CA PHE A 54 -8.89 -0.29 -8.16
C PHE A 54 -10.02 -0.12 -7.14
N ASN A 55 -10.09 1.02 -6.47
CA ASN A 55 -11.14 1.26 -5.48
C ASN A 55 -12.53 1.27 -6.13
N GLN A 56 -12.68 1.80 -7.34
CA GLN A 56 -13.96 1.74 -8.05
C GLN A 56 -14.36 0.31 -8.41
N ALA A 57 -13.40 -0.54 -8.80
CA ALA A 57 -13.68 -1.89 -9.27
C ALA A 57 -13.90 -2.92 -8.14
N PHE A 58 -13.33 -2.68 -6.96
CA PHE A 58 -13.30 -3.69 -5.89
C PHE A 58 -13.87 -3.23 -4.54
N ASN A 59 -14.32 -1.98 -4.40
CA ASN A 59 -14.90 -1.45 -3.15
C ASN A 59 -16.40 -1.78 -3.00
N ASP A 60 -16.87 -2.91 -3.52
CA ASP A 60 -18.29 -3.28 -3.50
C ASP A 60 -18.84 -3.42 -2.06
N ASP A 61 -18.02 -3.94 -1.13
CA ASP A 61 -18.41 -4.18 0.27
C ASP A 61 -17.70 -3.25 1.29
N GLY A 62 -16.84 -2.33 0.85
CA GLY A 62 -16.09 -1.43 1.76
C GLY A 62 -14.87 -2.06 2.45
N ASP A 63 -14.67 -3.36 2.30
CA ASP A 63 -13.65 -4.16 3.00
C ASP A 63 -12.32 -4.26 2.23
N LEU A 64 -12.26 -3.73 1.01
CA LEU A 64 -11.06 -3.73 0.17
C LEU A 64 -10.81 -2.36 -0.43
N ASN A 65 -9.71 -1.73 -0.01
CA ASN A 65 -9.26 -0.47 -0.59
C ASN A 65 -7.73 -0.44 -0.73
N ILE A 66 -7.24 0.29 -1.72
CA ILE A 66 -5.81 0.56 -1.92
C ILE A 66 -5.49 2.03 -1.64
N ALA A 67 -4.32 2.30 -1.10
CA ALA A 67 -3.78 3.65 -0.89
C ALA A 67 -2.29 3.74 -1.23
N ILE A 68 -1.83 4.94 -1.55
CA ILE A 68 -0.41 5.28 -1.74
C ILE A 68 0.18 5.69 -0.40
N TYR A 69 1.41 5.26 -0.10
CA TYR A 69 2.14 5.52 1.15
C TYR A 69 3.52 6.14 0.93
#